data_AF-A0A377E6B2-F1
#
_entry.id   AF-A0A377E6B2-F1
#
_cell.length_a   1.000
_cell.length_b   1.000
_cell.length_c   1.000
_cell.angle_alpha   90.00
_cell.angle_beta   90.00
_cell.angle_gamma   90.00
#
_symmetry.space_group_name_H-M   'P 1'
#
loop_
_entity.id
_entity.type
_entity.pdbx_description
1 polymer ?
#
loop_
_entity_poly.entity_id
_entity_poly.type
_entity_poly.pdbx_seq_one_letter_code
_entity_poly.pdbx_strand_id
1 'polypeptide(L)'
;MRVLTPEFVARFPNKIINIHHSFLPAFIGARPYHQAYERGVKIIGATAHYVNDNLDEGPIIMQDVIHVDHTYTAEDMMRAGRDVEKNVLSRALYKVLAQRVFVYGNRTIIL
;
A
#
# COMPACT_ATOMS: atom_id res chain seq x y z
N MET A 1 9.74 -9.74 5.00
CA MET A 1 10.05 -8.53 4.22
C MET A 1 11.40 -7.99 4.65
N ARG A 2 12.17 -7.34 3.77
CA ARG A 2 13.46 -6.67 4.07
C ARG A 2 13.32 -5.18 3.76
N VAL A 3 13.97 -4.33 4.54
CA VAL A 3 14.02 -2.87 4.30
C VAL A 3 15.08 -2.59 3.24
N LEU A 4 14.76 -1.73 2.26
CA LEU A 4 15.72 -1.26 1.26
C LEU A 4 16.63 -0.19 1.87
N THR A 5 17.92 -0.17 1.50
CA THR A 5 18.82 0.87 2.01
C THR A 5 18.54 2.21 1.32
N PRO A 6 18.76 3.35 1.99
CA PRO A 6 18.58 4.68 1.38
C PRO A 6 19.38 4.86 0.08
N GLU A 7 20.62 4.32 0.03
CA GLU A 7 21.47 4.42 -1.17
C GLU A 7 20.90 3.63 -2.35
N PHE A 8 20.16 2.55 -2.10
CA PHE A 8 19.46 1.82 -3.15
C PHE A 8 18.26 2.61 -3.65
N VAL A 9 17.43 3.13 -2.73
CA VAL A 9 16.22 3.92 -3.07
C VAL A 9 16.59 5.16 -3.88
N ALA A 10 17.64 5.88 -3.47
CA ALA A 10 18.13 7.08 -4.15
C ALA A 10 18.56 6.85 -5.61
N ARG A 11 18.96 5.63 -5.99
CA ARG A 11 19.32 5.28 -7.39
C ARG A 11 18.11 5.17 -8.32
N PHE A 12 16.91 5.00 -7.77
CA PHE A 12 15.69 4.73 -8.51
C PHE A 12 14.56 5.71 -8.12
N PRO A 13 14.78 7.03 -8.24
CA PRO A 13 13.79 8.02 -7.83
C PRO A 13 12.49 7.84 -8.62
N ASN A 14 11.36 7.69 -7.92
CA ASN A 14 10.03 7.45 -8.50
C ASN A 14 9.98 6.24 -9.46
N LYS A 15 10.81 5.21 -9.22
CA LYS A 15 10.86 3.99 -10.04
C LYS A 15 10.64 2.70 -9.26
N ILE A 16 10.55 2.77 -7.94
CA ILE A 16 10.26 1.63 -7.08
C ILE A 16 8.82 1.77 -6.58
N ILE A 17 7.99 0.76 -6.82
CA ILE A 17 6.60 0.71 -6.35
C ILE A 17 6.50 -0.37 -5.28
N ASN A 18 5.92 -0.02 -4.14
CA ASN A 18 5.62 -0.94 -3.06
C ASN A 18 4.11 -1.21 -2.98
N ILE A 19 3.75 -2.39 -2.48
CA ILE A 19 2.39 -2.70 -2.04
C ILE A 19 2.39 -2.82 -0.52
N HIS A 20 1.74 -1.86 0.14
CA HIS A 20 1.53 -1.91 1.58
C HIS A 20 0.16 -2.50 1.88
N HIS A 21 0.11 -3.42 2.84
CA HIS A 21 -1.06 -4.24 3.17
C HIS A 21 -1.94 -3.59 4.25
N SER A 22 -2.02 -2.26 4.20
CA SER A 22 -2.97 -1.45 4.94
C SER A 22 -3.47 -0.29 4.09
N PHE A 23 -4.61 0.27 4.46
CA PHE A 23 -5.08 1.53 3.91
C PHE A 23 -4.33 2.69 4.58
N LEU A 24 -3.16 3.04 4.04
CA LEU A 24 -2.34 4.15 4.54
C LEU A 24 -3.14 5.46 4.64
N PRO A 25 -2.88 6.30 5.66
CA PRO A 25 -1.77 6.20 6.63
C PRO A 25 -2.05 5.30 7.84
N ALA A 26 -3.16 4.55 7.87
CA ALA A 26 -3.46 3.68 9.00
C ALA A 26 -2.53 2.45 9.02
N PHE A 27 -2.18 1.98 10.23
CA PHE A 27 -1.45 0.72 10.44
C PHE A 27 -0.11 0.63 9.69
N ILE A 28 0.78 1.60 9.93
CA ILE A 28 2.17 1.58 9.44
C ILE A 28 2.97 0.51 10.21
N GLY A 29 4.03 -0.01 9.59
CA GLY A 29 4.95 -0.94 10.23
C GLY A 29 4.46 -2.38 10.26
N ALA A 30 4.80 -3.12 11.32
CA ALA A 30 4.64 -4.57 11.35
C ALA A 30 3.20 -5.02 11.67
N ARG A 31 2.78 -6.13 11.04
CA ARG A 31 1.52 -6.85 11.30
C ARG A 31 0.24 -5.97 11.23
N PRO A 32 0.01 -5.19 10.17
CA PRO A 32 -1.15 -4.29 10.06
C PRO A 32 -2.50 -5.01 10.16
N TYR A 33 -2.63 -6.25 9.68
CA TYR A 33 -3.88 -7.02 9.86
C TYR A 33 -4.17 -7.36 11.33
N HIS A 34 -3.14 -7.55 12.16
CA HIS A 34 -3.34 -7.73 13.60
C HIS A 34 -3.78 -6.41 14.25
N GLN A 35 -3.14 -5.30 13.88
CA GLN A 35 -3.55 -3.97 14.35
C GLN A 35 -4.99 -3.65 13.94
N ALA A 36 -5.39 -3.99 12.71
CA ALA A 36 -6.75 -3.81 12.21
C ALA A 36 -7.78 -4.63 13.01
N TYR A 37 -7.46 -5.90 13.29
CA TYR A 37 -8.28 -6.77 14.12
C TYR A 37 -8.42 -6.23 15.55
N GLU A 38 -7.32 -5.90 16.22
CA GLU A 38 -7.31 -5.33 17.58
C GLU A 38 -8.09 -4.01 17.64
N ARG A 39 -8.00 -3.19 16.60
CA ARG A 39 -8.73 -1.92 16.50
C ARG A 39 -10.23 -2.09 16.21
N GLY A 40 -10.65 -3.26 15.73
CA GLY A 40 -12.04 -3.60 15.43
C GLY A 40 -12.59 -2.90 14.18
N VAL A 41 -11.75 -2.61 13.18
CA VAL A 41 -12.15 -1.90 11.96
C VAL A 41 -13.22 -2.66 11.18
N LYS A 42 -13.96 -1.93 10.34
CA LYS A 42 -14.99 -2.48 9.43
C LYS A 42 -14.60 -2.43 7.96
N ILE A 43 -13.41 -1.88 7.71
CA ILE A 43 -12.75 -1.89 6.41
C ILE A 43 -11.28 -2.18 6.62
N ILE A 44 -10.71 -2.98 5.74
CA ILE A 44 -9.25 -3.11 5.55
C ILE A 44 -8.95 -2.75 4.10
N GLY A 45 -7.69 -2.48 3.80
CA GLY A 45 -7.31 -2.09 2.44
C GLY A 45 -5.83 -2.26 2.19
N ALA A 46 -5.43 -1.88 0.98
CA ALA A 46 -4.04 -1.89 0.56
C ALA A 46 -3.72 -0.59 -0.18
N THR A 47 -2.44 -0.21 -0.16
CA THR A 47 -1.93 1.00 -0.80
C THR A 47 -0.73 0.66 -1.67
N ALA A 48 -0.82 0.95 -2.96
CA ALA A 48 0.35 1.01 -3.83
C ALA A 48 0.90 2.43 -3.87
N HIS A 49 2.19 2.58 -3.60
CA HIS A 49 2.87 3.87 -3.55
C HIS A 49 4.30 3.76 -4.06
N TYR A 50 4.88 4.89 -4.48
CA TYR A 50 6.31 4.95 -4.74
C TYR A 50 7.10 4.85 -3.44
N VAL A 51 8.26 4.19 -3.47
CA VAL A 51 9.19 4.15 -2.33
C VAL A 51 10.03 5.42 -2.32
N ASN A 52 10.20 6.01 -1.14
CA ASN A 52 11.16 7.07 -0.84
C ASN A 52 11.90 6.72 0.47
N ASP A 53 12.71 7.65 0.98
CA ASP A 53 13.51 7.43 2.20
C ASP A 53 12.67 7.38 3.49
N ASN A 54 11.39 7.79 3.41
CA ASN A 54 10.45 7.74 4.51
C ASN A 54 9.62 6.46 4.42
N LEU A 55 9.79 5.55 5.37
CA LEU A 55 9.13 4.25 5.37
C LEU A 55 7.60 4.41 5.30
N ASP A 56 6.99 3.77 4.29
CA ASP A 56 5.53 3.78 4.04
C ASP A 56 4.89 5.18 3.82
N GLU A 57 5.68 6.19 3.44
CA GLU A 57 5.20 7.58 3.29
C GLU A 57 5.31 8.14 1.87
N GLY A 58 5.75 7.34 0.90
CA GLY A 58 5.93 7.84 -0.47
C GLY A 58 4.63 8.13 -1.23
N PRO A 59 4.73 8.78 -2.40
CA PRO A 59 3.55 9.21 -3.16
C PRO A 59 2.62 8.05 -3.51
N ILE A 60 1.38 8.11 -3.03
CA ILE A 60 0.34 7.10 -3.24
C ILE A 60 -0.12 7.11 -4.70
N ILE A 61 -0.20 5.93 -5.33
CA ILE A 61 -0.65 5.72 -6.71
C ILE A 61 -2.08 5.19 -6.74
N MET A 62 -2.38 4.22 -5.88
CA MET A 62 -3.67 3.52 -5.85
C MET A 62 -3.96 3.02 -4.44
N GLN A 63 -5.22 3.08 -4.03
CA GLN A 63 -5.72 2.45 -2.82
C GLN A 63 -7.05 1.78 -3.12
N ASP A 64 -7.36 0.73 -2.39
CA ASP A 64 -8.68 0.10 -2.41
C ASP A 64 -8.95 -0.55 -1.05
N VAL A 65 -10.23 -0.84 -0.80
CA VAL A 65 -10.71 -1.37 0.48
C VAL A 65 -11.67 -2.54 0.27
N ILE A 66 -11.79 -3.37 1.29
CA ILE A 66 -12.86 -4.34 1.44
C ILE A 66 -13.50 -4.19 2.82
N HIS A 67 -14.78 -4.58 2.89
CA HIS A 67 -15.50 -4.63 4.15
C HIS A 67 -15.15 -5.91 4.91
N VAL A 68 -15.03 -5.77 6.23
CA VAL A 68 -14.87 -6.86 7.18
C VAL A 68 -15.80 -6.61 8.36
N ASP A 69 -16.12 -7.64 9.12
CA ASP A 69 -16.96 -7.52 10.31
C ASP A 69 -16.34 -8.22 11.51
N HIS A 70 -17.12 -8.36 12.58
CA HIS A 70 -16.67 -8.94 13.84
C HIS A 70 -16.47 -10.45 13.79
N THR A 71 -16.87 -11.12 12.70
CA THR A 71 -16.68 -12.57 12.52
C THR A 71 -15.28 -12.91 11.97
N TYR A 72 -14.56 -11.92 11.45
CA TYR A 72 -13.22 -12.10 10.91
C TYR A 72 -12.17 -12.17 12.01
N THR A 73 -11.32 -13.20 11.99
CA THR A 73 -10.05 -13.19 12.74
C THR A 73 -8.99 -12.34 12.03
N ALA A 74 -7.88 -12.04 12.69
CA ALA A 74 -6.72 -11.39 12.06
C ALA A 74 -6.18 -12.21 10.86
N GLU A 75 -6.28 -13.54 10.91
CA GLU A 75 -5.88 -14.41 9.81
C GLU A 75 -6.88 -14.33 8.65
N ASP A 76 -8.18 -14.27 8.93
CA ASP A 76 -9.21 -14.09 7.89
C ASP A 76 -9.07 -12.73 7.20
N MET A 77 -8.80 -11.67 7.95
CA MET A 77 -8.48 -10.35 7.40
C MET A 77 -7.25 -10.41 6.48
N MET A 78 -6.19 -11.10 6.91
CA MET A 78 -4.98 -11.27 6.08
C MET A 78 -5.29 -12.05 4.80
N ARG A 79 -6.09 -13.11 4.87
CA ARG A 79 -6.49 -13.90 3.69
C ARG A 79 -7.32 -13.06 2.72
N ALA A 80 -8.31 -12.32 3.22
CA ALA A 80 -9.17 -11.46 2.42
C ALA A 80 -8.41 -10.28 1.81
N GLY A 81 -7.44 -9.72 2.55
CA GLY A 81 -6.62 -8.60 2.10
C GLY A 81 -5.69 -8.92 0.92
N ARG A 82 -5.29 -10.18 0.72
CA ARG A 82 -4.43 -10.60 -0.42
C ARG A 82 -5.01 -10.25 -1.78
N ASP A 83 -6.33 -10.36 -1.94
CA ASP A 83 -6.98 -10.03 -3.20
C ASP A 83 -6.99 -8.52 -3.45
N VAL A 84 -7.14 -7.72 -2.40
CA VAL A 84 -7.05 -6.26 -2.46
C VAL A 84 -5.63 -5.83 -2.80
N GLU A 85 -4.62 -6.40 -2.15
CA GLU A 85 -3.21 -6.15 -2.42
C GLU A 85 -2.87 -6.41 -3.90
N LYS A 86 -3.27 -7.57 -4.42
CA LYS A 86 -3.04 -7.96 -5.82
C LYS A 86 -3.70 -6.99 -6.79
N ASN A 87 -4.97 -6.64 -6.56
CA ASN A 87 -5.72 -5.74 -7.44
C ASN A 87 -5.17 -4.31 -7.41
N VAL A 88 -4.86 -3.79 -6.23
CA VAL A 88 -4.26 -2.46 -6.05
C VAL A 88 -2.91 -2.37 -6.77
N LEU A 89 -2.03 -3.34 -6.56
CA LEU A 89 -0.71 -3.36 -7.20
C LEU A 89 -0.83 -3.47 -8.73
N SER A 90 -1.69 -4.38 -9.23
CA SER A 90 -1.88 -4.56 -10.67
C SER A 90 -2.41 -3.30 -11.36
N ARG A 91 -3.38 -2.62 -10.74
CA ARG A 91 -3.97 -1.38 -11.27
C ARG A 91 -2.98 -0.21 -11.20
N ALA A 92 -2.18 -0.13 -10.13
CA ALA A 92 -1.11 0.86 -10.04
C ALA A 92 -0.06 0.66 -11.14
N LEU A 93 0.42 -0.57 -11.32
CA LEU A 93 1.38 -0.91 -12.37
C LEU A 93 0.83 -0.60 -13.76
N TYR A 94 -0.43 -0.95 -14.03
CA TYR A 94 -1.07 -0.62 -15.31
C TYR A 94 -1.04 0.89 -15.60
N LYS A 95 -1.39 1.73 -14.62
CA LYS A 95 -1.35 3.19 -14.77
C LYS A 95 0.07 3.72 -14.99
N VAL A 96 1.04 3.20 -14.25
CA VAL A 96 2.45 3.61 -14.35
C VAL A 96 3.03 3.21 -15.70
N LEU A 97 2.81 1.97 -16.15
CA LEU A 97 3.29 1.48 -17.44
C LEU A 97 2.62 2.18 -18.63
N ALA A 98 1.36 2.62 -18.45
CA ALA A 98 0.65 3.45 -19.43
C ALA A 98 1.06 4.94 -19.39
N GLN A 99 2.08 5.32 -18.62
CA GLN A 99 2.55 6.70 -18.46
C GLN A 99 1.45 7.68 -18.00
N ARG A 100 0.52 7.21 -17.14
CA ARG A 100 -0.60 8.00 -16.62
C ARG A 100 -0.39 8.52 -15.19
N VAL A 101 0.82 8.39 -14.64
CA VAL A 101 1.14 8.77 -13.25
C VAL A 101 2.25 9.80 -13.24
N PHE A 102 1.97 10.97 -12.69
CA PHE A 102 2.95 12.05 -12.50
C PHE A 102 3.14 12.31 -11.02
N VAL A 103 4.38 12.37 -10.55
CA VAL A 103 4.69 12.71 -9.16
C VAL A 103 4.81 14.23 -9.01
N TYR A 104 4.08 14.82 -8.06
CA TYR A 104 4.16 16.23 -7.71
C TYR A 104 4.23 16.38 -6.18
N GLY A 105 5.39 16.83 -5.68
CA GLY A 105 5.69 16.77 -4.25
C GLY A 105 5.59 15.33 -3.74
N ASN A 106 4.88 15.13 -2.62
CA ASN A 106 4.63 13.80 -2.07
C ASN A 106 3.28 13.18 -2.51
N ARG A 107 2.81 13.51 -3.72
CA ARG A 107 1.52 13.07 -4.25
C ARG A 107 1.66 12.63 -5.71
N THR A 108 0.64 11.93 -6.21
CA THR A 108 0.53 11.61 -7.63
C THR A 108 -0.66 12.30 -8.27
N ILE A 109 -0.51 12.68 -9.54
CA ILE A 109 -1.58 13.07 -10.45
C ILE A 109 -1.81 11.89 -11.38
N ILE A 110 -3.07 11.43 -11.46
CA ILE A 110 -3.48 10.28 -12.25
C ILE A 110 -4.32 10.77 -13.43
N LEU A 111 -3.84 10.56 -14.66
CA LEU A 111 -4.61 10.87 -15.89
C LEU A 111 -5.63 9.79 -16.19
#